data_AF-A0A218QEW2-F1
#
_entry.id   AF-A0A218QEW2-F1
#
_cell.length_a   1.000
_cell.length_b   1.000
_cell.length_c   1.000
_cell.angle_alpha   90.00
_cell.angle_beta   90.00
_cell.angle_gamma   90.00
#
_symmetry.space_group_name_H-M   'P 1'
#
loop_
_entity.id
_entity.type
_entity.pdbx_description
1 polymer ?
#
loop_
_entity_poly.entity_id
_entity_poly.type
_entity_poly.pdbx_seq_one_letter_code
_entity_poly.pdbx_strand_id
1 'polypeptide(L)'
;MYRLNNRAFEILRAEVQNCSGVDQVSKIEQQLVIKRLEKMRSCKGDAATLDELRDTVVDVYPQFSEKALKLAARANQPPGIFSKLKWTVMFLTSSAGVIWLVNLPFPMIRRPVAEKAPILLLPSFISMDYHYRGAINAVEQADQLVNKATSSADIDRGAGKVKEAQKHLDNLPVWFLGYYPQTYCGLFACTWKFTLDEFEQARQQVARMDAKVFQEKNAFGSLNKGEQTLEGAKQQYQQAKNASEREKAIASWQAAIDSLEQLPNVTLSAETAEIKLKAYKRDFENARIGTFIAAAQEFDIEAEQTKQKQPQAASQLWQQAITRLGEIPQENPRYLEAQKLLTSYQIKISSVVDQRSGTLIESAKQFAFAAAKASQNPPHSAIEWEKIEQLWKKAIAQLESIRVEEPGYLEAQKLLATYQTNVGIVQTRFSAEQESQEILKAANRQIQNLIASPPSDRNQFKGEMQGIINQLRTIKPGTTAYAEAQQLLTAAYKKLK
;
A
#
# COMPACT_ATOMS: atom_id res chain seq x y z
N MET A 1 63.17 19.07 71.04
CA MET A 1 63.94 19.29 69.81
C MET A 1 64.61 20.65 69.91
N TYR A 2 65.57 20.97 69.04
CA TYR A 2 66.09 22.34 68.96
C TYR A 2 65.09 23.22 68.21
N ARG A 3 65.01 24.51 68.55
CA ARG A 3 64.02 25.42 67.95
C ARG A 3 64.27 25.65 66.46
N LEU A 4 65.51 25.53 65.99
CA LEU A 4 65.88 25.60 64.57
C LEU A 4 66.72 24.38 64.18
N ASN A 5 66.31 23.63 63.16
CA ASN A 5 67.07 22.48 62.65
C ASN A 5 68.10 22.89 61.58
N ASN A 6 69.04 22.00 61.28
CA ASN A 6 70.15 22.30 60.36
C ASN A 6 69.65 22.68 58.95
N ARG A 7 68.59 22.02 58.45
CA ARG A 7 68.09 22.27 57.09
C ARG A 7 67.44 23.64 56.97
N ALA A 8 66.65 24.04 57.97
CA ALA A 8 66.05 25.36 58.03
C ALA A 8 67.10 26.45 58.23
N PHE A 9 68.13 26.19 59.04
CA PHE A 9 69.24 27.12 59.22
C PHE A 9 70.02 27.39 57.93
N GLU A 10 70.36 26.37 57.13
CA GLU A 10 71.10 26.60 55.89
C GLU A 10 70.30 27.42 54.87
N ILE A 11 68.97 27.25 54.82
CA ILE A 11 68.09 28.07 53.98
C ILE A 11 68.14 29.54 54.42
N LEU A 12 68.01 29.80 55.72
CA LEU A 12 68.05 31.16 56.26
C LEU A 12 69.44 31.79 56.11
N ARG A 13 70.50 31.01 56.33
CA ARG A 13 71.89 31.47 56.20
C ARG A 13 72.22 31.87 54.77
N ALA A 14 71.79 31.08 53.78
CA ALA A 14 71.98 31.40 52.38
C ALA A 14 71.29 32.72 52.00
N GLU A 15 70.08 32.95 52.53
CA GLU A 15 69.36 34.19 52.26
C GLU A 15 69.98 35.38 53.00
N VAL A 16 70.46 35.22 54.24
CA VAL A 16 71.23 36.26 54.94
C VAL A 16 72.49 36.65 54.16
N GLN A 17 73.16 35.70 53.52
CA GLN A 17 74.30 35.98 52.64
C GLN A 17 73.89 36.74 51.37
N ASN A 18 72.72 36.45 50.81
CA ASN A 18 72.19 37.18 49.65
C ASN A 18 71.77 38.61 50.01
N CYS A 19 71.29 38.85 51.23
CA CYS A 19 70.86 40.17 51.68
C CYS A 19 72.01 41.07 52.18
N SER A 20 73.17 40.51 52.55
CA SER A 20 74.29 41.28 53.12
C SER A 20 75.18 41.94 52.05
N GLY A 21 75.52 43.21 52.22
CA GLY A 21 76.52 43.93 51.44
C GLY A 21 77.98 43.57 51.80
N VAL A 22 78.95 44.17 51.10
CA VAL A 22 80.38 43.84 51.23
C VAL A 22 81.11 44.73 52.27
N ASP A 23 80.46 45.78 52.75
CA ASP A 23 81.02 46.76 53.68
C ASP A 23 81.09 46.26 55.14
N GLN A 24 81.83 47.00 55.98
CA GLN A 24 82.10 46.60 57.36
C GLN A 24 80.83 46.49 58.20
N VAL A 25 79.82 47.34 57.95
CA VAL A 25 78.55 47.35 58.70
C VAL A 25 77.72 46.14 58.32
N SER A 26 77.58 45.85 57.02
CA SER A 26 76.91 44.64 56.53
C SER A 26 77.51 43.34 57.10
N LYS A 27 78.84 43.27 57.28
CA LYS A 27 79.49 42.10 57.89
C LYS A 27 79.10 41.92 59.36
N ILE A 28 78.93 43.02 60.10
CA ILE A 28 78.52 42.98 61.51
C ILE A 28 77.05 42.56 61.61
N GLU A 29 76.19 43.11 60.77
CA GLU A 29 74.76 42.76 60.67
C GLU A 29 74.56 41.28 60.30
N GLN A 30 75.33 40.79 59.32
CA GLN A 30 75.37 39.38 58.95
C GLN A 30 75.76 38.49 60.13
N GLN A 31 76.82 38.83 60.85
CA GLN A 31 77.26 38.08 62.03
C GLN A 31 76.23 38.10 63.16
N LEU A 32 75.55 39.24 63.36
CA LEU A 32 74.49 39.39 64.36
C LEU A 32 73.33 38.44 64.07
N VAL A 33 72.80 38.47 62.85
CA VAL A 33 71.67 37.62 62.45
C VAL A 33 72.04 36.14 62.46
N ILE A 34 73.22 35.78 61.96
CA ILE A 34 73.70 34.39 62.01
C ILE A 34 73.81 33.91 63.47
N LYS A 35 74.36 34.72 64.39
CA LYS A 35 74.41 34.38 65.82
C LYS A 35 73.03 34.21 66.45
N ARG A 36 72.05 35.05 66.08
CA ARG A 36 70.65 34.89 66.55
C ARG A 36 70.06 33.55 66.07
N LEU A 37 70.26 33.20 64.80
CA LEU A 37 69.81 31.93 64.24
C LEU A 37 70.54 30.72 64.85
N GLU A 38 71.85 30.82 65.11
CA GLU A 38 72.62 29.80 65.82
C GLU A 38 72.16 29.62 67.27
N LYS A 39 71.76 30.71 67.95
CA LYS A 39 71.15 30.64 69.28
C LYS A 39 69.83 29.86 69.25
N MET A 40 69.00 30.06 68.21
CA MET A 40 67.79 29.25 68.04
C MET A 40 68.11 27.76 67.77
N ARG A 41 69.26 27.44 67.17
CA ARG A 41 69.73 26.05 67.02
C ARG A 41 70.23 25.43 68.31
N SER A 42 70.72 26.21 69.27
CA SER A 42 71.23 25.70 70.54
C SER A 42 70.16 25.67 71.65
N CYS A 43 69.10 26.47 71.53
CA CYS A 43 67.95 26.44 72.43
C CYS A 43 67.03 25.23 72.14
N LYS A 44 66.72 24.45 73.17
CA LYS A 44 65.70 23.39 73.10
C LYS A 44 64.32 23.99 73.34
N GLY A 45 63.34 23.60 72.53
CA GLY A 45 61.95 24.09 72.59
C GLY A 45 61.15 23.61 71.39
N ASP A 46 59.95 24.17 71.21
CA ASP A 46 59.13 23.93 70.02
C ASP A 46 59.79 24.51 68.76
N ALA A 47 59.48 23.89 67.61
CA ALA A 47 60.02 24.34 66.33
C ALA A 47 59.58 25.77 66.04
N ALA A 48 60.54 26.64 65.73
CA ALA A 48 60.28 28.05 65.49
C ALA A 48 59.26 28.23 64.35
N THR A 49 58.24 29.04 64.62
CA THR A 49 57.16 29.33 63.67
C THR A 49 57.63 30.32 62.60
N LEU A 50 56.83 30.50 61.54
CA LEU A 50 57.15 31.44 60.47
C LEU A 50 57.34 32.87 60.99
N ASP A 51 56.47 33.31 61.90
CA ASP A 51 56.51 34.67 62.43
C ASP A 51 57.72 34.86 63.36
N GLU A 52 58.08 33.86 64.18
CA GLU A 52 59.29 33.92 65.00
C GLU A 52 60.58 33.98 64.17
N LEU A 53 60.63 33.27 63.04
CA LEU A 53 61.75 33.34 62.10
C LEU A 53 61.81 34.71 61.42
N ARG A 54 60.65 35.30 61.08
CA ARG A 54 60.56 36.63 60.48
C ARG A 54 61.06 37.70 61.45
N ASP A 55 60.58 37.68 62.70
CA ASP A 55 60.95 38.66 63.74
C ASP A 55 62.45 38.62 64.08
N THR A 56 63.11 37.49 63.84
CA THR A 56 64.56 37.34 64.09
C THR A 56 65.42 38.09 63.08
N VAL A 57 64.91 38.33 61.87
CA VAL A 57 65.69 38.84 60.72
C VAL A 57 65.18 40.17 60.16
N VAL A 58 63.89 40.49 60.30
CA VAL A 58 63.27 41.67 59.64
C VAL A 58 63.73 43.01 60.21
N ASP A 59 64.16 43.06 61.47
CA ASP A 59 64.70 44.28 62.08
C ASP A 59 66.04 44.71 61.44
N VAL A 60 66.82 43.73 60.97
CA VAL A 60 68.11 43.96 60.29
C VAL A 60 67.96 43.98 58.77
N TYR A 61 67.11 43.09 58.22
CA TYR A 61 66.86 42.96 56.79
C TYR A 61 65.35 43.10 56.49
N PRO A 62 64.82 44.34 56.37
CA PRO A 62 63.40 44.56 56.05
C PRO A 62 62.97 43.92 54.72
N GLN A 63 63.90 43.81 53.76
CA GLN A 63 63.69 43.17 52.46
C GLN A 63 63.89 41.64 52.43
N PHE A 64 63.97 40.97 53.58
CA PHE A 64 64.24 39.53 53.61
C PHE A 64 63.17 38.70 52.90
N SER A 65 63.58 37.69 52.13
CA SER A 65 62.65 36.92 51.29
C SER A 65 61.62 36.15 52.12
N GLU A 66 60.36 36.56 52.00
CA GLU A 66 59.20 35.89 52.57
C GLU A 66 59.08 34.42 52.09
N LYS A 67 59.56 34.15 50.87
CA LYS A 67 59.61 32.79 50.31
C LYS A 67 60.66 31.93 51.02
N ALA A 68 61.83 32.50 51.32
CA ALA A 68 62.88 31.81 52.08
C ALA A 68 62.41 31.50 53.51
N LEU A 69 61.74 32.46 54.18
CA LEU A 69 61.14 32.26 55.51
C LEU A 69 60.11 31.13 55.52
N LYS A 70 59.19 31.10 54.55
CA LYS A 70 58.19 30.02 54.40
C LYS A 70 58.83 28.65 54.15
N LEU A 71 59.88 28.60 53.32
CA LEU A 71 60.63 27.37 53.06
C LEU A 71 61.39 26.88 54.29
N ALA A 72 62.03 27.79 55.03
CA ALA A 72 62.72 27.48 56.27
C ALA A 72 61.75 26.98 57.34
N ALA A 73 60.61 27.64 57.56
CA ALA A 73 59.60 27.21 58.53
C ALA A 73 59.04 25.82 58.22
N ARG A 74 58.77 25.52 56.93
CA ARG A 74 58.36 24.17 56.49
C ARG A 74 59.45 23.13 56.72
N ALA A 75 60.71 23.49 56.43
CA ALA A 75 61.85 22.60 56.67
C ALA A 75 62.13 22.39 58.16
N ASN A 76 61.72 23.32 59.02
CA ASN A 76 61.97 23.32 60.46
C ASN A 76 61.01 22.44 61.28
N GLN A 77 59.93 21.95 60.66
CA GLN A 77 58.97 21.09 61.36
C GLN A 77 59.54 19.66 61.54
N PRO A 78 59.26 19.00 62.67
CA PRO A 78 59.62 17.60 62.85
C PRO A 78 58.94 16.72 61.79
N PRO A 79 59.58 15.62 61.36
CA PRO A 79 58.92 14.67 60.47
C PRO A 79 57.67 14.12 61.19
N GLY A 80 56.50 14.41 60.63
CA GLY A 80 55.24 13.87 61.10
C GLY A 80 55.20 12.34 61.08
N ILE A 81 54.23 11.78 61.81
CA ILE A 81 54.00 10.35 62.10
C ILE A 81 53.95 9.45 60.84
N PHE A 82 53.89 10.02 59.63
CA PHE A 82 53.89 9.32 58.35
C PHE A 82 55.26 8.82 57.83
N SER A 83 56.38 9.09 58.51
CA SER A 83 57.71 8.63 58.05
C SER A 83 58.11 7.20 58.48
N LYS A 84 57.32 6.55 59.35
CA LYS A 84 57.52 5.14 59.76
C LYS A 84 56.74 4.11 58.95
N LEU A 85 56.08 4.53 57.86
CA LEU A 85 55.29 3.66 56.98
C LEU A 85 55.97 3.43 55.61
N LYS A 86 57.30 3.37 55.57
CA LYS A 86 58.07 3.15 54.31
C LYS A 86 58.17 1.69 53.88
N TRP A 87 57.71 0.73 54.67
CA TRP A 87 57.70 -0.70 54.29
C TRP A 87 56.34 -1.25 53.86
N THR A 88 55.25 -0.50 54.04
CA THR A 88 53.89 -0.99 53.71
C THR A 88 53.41 -0.61 52.31
N VAL A 89 53.99 0.42 51.67
CA VAL A 89 53.57 0.89 50.34
C VAL A 89 54.19 0.07 49.18
N MET A 90 55.32 -0.60 49.41
CA MET A 90 55.90 -1.52 48.41
C MET A 90 55.16 -2.87 48.32
N PHE A 91 54.33 -3.20 49.33
CA PHE A 91 53.38 -4.32 49.23
C PHE A 91 52.01 -3.92 48.66
N LEU A 92 51.61 -2.64 48.73
CA LEU A 92 50.30 -2.21 48.23
C LEU A 92 50.26 -1.88 46.73
N THR A 93 51.38 -1.46 46.13
CA THR A 93 51.46 -1.25 44.68
C THR A 93 51.67 -2.55 43.90
N SER A 94 52.35 -3.54 44.49
CA SER A 94 52.37 -4.91 43.96
C SER A 94 51.02 -5.60 44.15
N SER A 95 50.37 -5.45 45.30
CA SER A 95 49.05 -6.07 45.49
C SER A 95 47.95 -5.44 44.65
N ALA A 96 47.94 -4.14 44.32
CA ALA A 96 46.93 -3.63 43.37
C ALA A 96 47.08 -4.25 41.96
N GLY A 97 48.32 -4.37 41.46
CA GLY A 97 48.62 -5.02 40.18
C GLY A 97 48.39 -6.54 40.20
N VAL A 98 48.72 -7.21 41.31
CA VAL A 98 48.47 -8.64 41.54
C VAL A 98 46.97 -8.89 41.74
N ILE A 99 46.23 -8.05 42.47
CA ILE A 99 44.77 -8.13 42.62
C ILE A 99 44.12 -7.94 41.26
N TRP A 100 44.61 -7.02 40.41
CA TRP A 100 44.11 -6.87 39.04
C TRP A 100 44.38 -8.12 38.19
N LEU A 101 45.62 -8.66 38.21
CA LEU A 101 46.03 -9.90 37.51
C LEU A 101 45.25 -11.14 37.98
N VAL A 102 45.07 -11.27 39.30
CA VAL A 102 44.32 -12.34 39.97
C VAL A 102 42.81 -12.21 39.73
N ASN A 103 42.34 -10.97 39.52
CA ASN A 103 40.96 -10.68 39.15
C ASN A 103 40.70 -10.70 37.64
N LEU A 104 41.68 -11.11 36.80
CA LEU A 104 41.44 -11.28 35.37
C LEU A 104 40.49 -12.47 35.12
N PRO A 105 39.60 -12.38 34.11
CA PRO A 105 38.63 -13.43 33.78
C PRO A 105 39.25 -14.62 33.03
N PHE A 106 40.44 -15.08 33.43
CA PHE A 106 41.12 -16.24 32.86
C PHE A 106 41.02 -17.46 33.79
N PRO A 107 40.42 -18.58 33.35
CA PRO A 107 40.19 -19.74 34.20
C PRO A 107 41.46 -20.35 34.80
N MET A 108 42.60 -20.27 34.11
CA MET A 108 43.89 -20.80 34.60
C MET A 108 44.47 -19.99 35.79
N ILE A 109 44.13 -18.71 35.92
CA ILE A 109 44.63 -17.84 37.00
C ILE A 109 43.66 -17.84 38.18
N ARG A 110 42.34 -17.83 37.93
CA ARG A 110 41.32 -17.71 38.97
C ARG A 110 41.03 -19.00 39.75
N ARG A 111 41.16 -20.19 39.14
CA ARG A 111 40.95 -21.49 39.84
C ARG A 111 41.81 -21.65 41.11
N PRO A 112 43.15 -21.52 41.05
CA PRO A 112 43.98 -21.67 42.25
C PRO A 112 43.74 -20.56 43.29
N VAL A 113 43.35 -19.36 42.87
CA VAL A 113 43.04 -18.24 43.78
C VAL A 113 41.74 -18.52 44.55
N ALA A 114 40.71 -19.04 43.88
CA ALA A 114 39.45 -19.39 44.51
C ALA A 114 39.62 -20.49 45.59
N GLU A 115 40.50 -21.46 45.34
CA GLU A 115 40.79 -22.56 46.30
C GLU A 115 41.67 -22.14 47.48
N LYS A 116 42.62 -21.21 47.27
CA LYS A 116 43.67 -20.89 48.26
C LYS A 116 43.50 -19.53 48.94
N ALA A 117 42.81 -18.57 48.33
CA ALA A 117 42.65 -17.21 48.83
C ALA A 117 41.32 -16.55 48.37
N PRO A 118 40.15 -17.11 48.74
CA PRO A 118 38.85 -16.69 48.22
C PRO A 118 38.47 -15.21 48.52
N ILE A 119 39.03 -14.63 49.58
CA ILE A 119 38.78 -13.24 50.00
C ILE A 119 39.18 -12.24 48.90
N LEU A 120 40.21 -12.55 48.10
CA LEU A 120 40.67 -11.69 47.01
C LEU A 120 39.67 -11.59 45.84
N LEU A 121 38.72 -12.51 45.76
CA LEU A 121 37.67 -12.55 44.73
C LEU A 121 36.32 -11.99 45.22
N LEU A 122 36.23 -11.55 46.49
CA LEU A 122 34.99 -11.08 47.10
C LEU A 122 34.26 -9.97 46.29
N PRO A 123 34.93 -8.91 45.78
CA PRO A 123 34.26 -7.90 44.96
C PRO A 123 33.65 -8.47 43.67
N SER A 124 34.33 -9.45 43.07
CA SER A 124 33.87 -10.13 41.86
C SER A 124 32.70 -11.06 42.13
N PHE A 125 32.68 -11.74 43.28
CA PHE A 125 31.53 -12.52 43.72
C PHE A 125 30.32 -11.64 44.05
N ILE A 126 30.52 -10.47 44.66
CA ILE A 126 29.43 -9.51 44.93
C ILE A 126 28.84 -8.98 43.61
N SER A 127 29.70 -8.58 42.66
CA SER A 127 29.26 -8.14 41.34
C SER A 127 28.50 -9.25 40.59
N MET A 128 29.01 -10.47 40.65
CA MET A 128 28.37 -11.64 40.04
C MET A 128 27.04 -11.97 40.70
N ASP A 129 26.93 -11.95 42.04
CA ASP A 129 25.68 -12.15 42.79
C ASP A 129 24.62 -11.12 42.36
N TYR A 130 25.02 -9.84 42.29
CA TYR A 130 24.17 -8.76 41.82
C TYR A 130 23.70 -8.98 40.38
N HIS A 131 24.60 -9.31 39.46
CA HIS A 131 24.24 -9.55 38.06
C HIS A 131 23.43 -10.83 37.87
N TYR A 132 23.66 -11.87 38.67
CA TYR A 132 22.85 -13.08 38.64
C TYR A 132 21.40 -12.78 39.11
N ARG A 133 21.24 -12.14 40.29
CA ARG A 133 19.89 -11.84 40.83
C ARG A 133 19.15 -10.90 39.90
N GLY A 134 19.87 -9.90 39.38
CA GLY A 134 19.38 -8.98 38.39
C GLY A 134 18.95 -9.69 37.10
N ALA A 135 19.75 -10.63 36.59
CA ALA A 135 19.42 -11.41 35.41
C ALA A 135 18.14 -12.23 35.61
N ILE A 136 18.03 -13.03 36.68
CA ILE A 136 16.83 -13.84 36.93
C ILE A 136 15.58 -12.96 37.04
N ASN A 137 15.65 -11.89 37.84
CA ASN A 137 14.52 -11.01 38.05
C ASN A 137 14.12 -10.28 36.76
N ALA A 138 15.10 -9.77 36.00
CA ALA A 138 14.84 -9.08 34.74
C ALA A 138 14.32 -10.03 33.66
N VAL A 139 14.82 -11.27 33.58
CA VAL A 139 14.31 -12.30 32.65
C VAL A 139 12.87 -12.65 32.97
N GLU A 140 12.53 -12.88 34.25
CA GLU A 140 11.16 -13.17 34.66
C GLU A 140 10.21 -11.99 34.37
N GLN A 141 10.61 -10.76 34.70
CA GLN A 141 9.82 -9.57 34.37
C GLN A 141 9.67 -9.39 32.86
N ALA A 142 10.73 -9.62 32.09
CA ALA A 142 10.69 -9.56 30.63
C ALA A 142 9.74 -10.62 30.06
N ASP A 143 9.78 -11.85 30.57
CA ASP A 143 8.89 -12.93 30.13
C ASP A 143 7.43 -12.56 30.34
N GLN A 144 7.08 -12.07 31.53
CA GLN A 144 5.71 -11.64 31.83
C GLN A 144 5.25 -10.51 30.91
N LEU A 145 6.11 -9.52 30.66
CA LEU A 145 5.77 -8.33 29.87
C LEU A 145 5.82 -8.55 28.34
N VAL A 146 6.56 -9.55 27.86
CA VAL A 146 6.72 -9.83 26.42
C VAL A 146 5.91 -11.06 25.99
N ASN A 147 5.97 -12.15 26.75
CA ASN A 147 5.30 -13.40 26.39
C ASN A 147 3.83 -13.44 26.84
N LYS A 148 3.47 -12.68 27.88
CA LYS A 148 2.09 -12.57 28.38
C LYS A 148 1.52 -11.15 28.24
N ALA A 149 2.07 -10.38 27.31
CA ALA A 149 1.64 -9.02 27.04
C ALA A 149 0.15 -8.96 26.63
N THR A 150 -0.58 -7.97 27.16
CA THR A 150 -1.96 -7.70 26.73
C THR A 150 -2.11 -6.32 26.11
N SER A 151 -1.05 -5.50 26.15
CA SER A 151 -1.00 -4.17 25.57
C SER A 151 0.35 -3.84 24.95
N SER A 152 0.39 -2.83 24.07
CA SER A 152 1.64 -2.30 23.52
C SER A 152 2.54 -1.70 24.59
N ALA A 153 1.95 -1.13 25.65
CA ALA A 153 2.69 -0.58 26.79
C ALA A 153 3.46 -1.68 27.55
N ASP A 154 2.90 -2.90 27.64
CA ASP A 154 3.59 -4.04 28.24
C ASP A 154 4.80 -4.45 27.39
N ILE A 155 4.64 -4.52 26.06
CA ILE A 155 5.75 -4.80 25.13
C ILE A 155 6.85 -3.74 25.25
N ASP A 156 6.50 -2.46 25.34
CA ASP A 156 7.48 -1.37 25.47
C ASP A 156 8.24 -1.44 26.80
N ARG A 157 7.54 -1.71 27.91
CA ARG A 157 8.18 -1.92 29.21
C ARG A 157 9.03 -3.19 29.23
N GLY A 158 8.52 -4.25 28.60
CA GLY A 158 9.19 -5.54 28.41
C GLY A 158 10.48 -5.39 27.62
N ALA A 159 10.49 -4.57 26.56
CA ALA A 159 11.70 -4.24 25.80
C ALA A 159 12.80 -3.64 26.70
N GLY A 160 12.43 -2.79 27.66
CA GLY A 160 13.35 -2.27 28.67
C GLY A 160 13.92 -3.38 29.56
N LYS A 161 13.07 -4.32 29.99
CA LYS A 161 13.46 -5.46 30.83
C LYS A 161 14.31 -6.49 30.10
N VAL A 162 14.05 -6.75 28.82
CA VAL A 162 14.90 -7.58 27.95
C VAL A 162 16.30 -6.98 27.86
N LYS A 163 16.43 -5.66 27.66
CA LYS A 163 17.73 -4.97 27.63
C LYS A 163 18.44 -5.01 28.98
N GLU A 164 17.71 -4.85 30.07
CA GLU A 164 18.24 -4.97 31.43
C GLU A 164 18.75 -6.39 31.71
N ALA A 165 17.97 -7.41 31.34
CA ALA A 165 18.35 -8.82 31.43
C ALA A 165 19.59 -9.13 30.60
N GLN A 166 19.64 -8.69 29.34
CA GLN A 166 20.79 -8.84 28.46
C GLN A 166 22.04 -8.21 29.09
N LYS A 167 21.93 -6.99 29.62
CA LYS A 167 23.02 -6.32 30.33
C LYS A 167 23.50 -7.12 31.54
N HIS A 168 22.60 -7.67 32.35
CA HIS A 168 22.99 -8.49 33.49
C HIS A 168 23.69 -9.78 33.05
N LEU A 169 23.17 -10.47 32.03
CA LEU A 169 23.77 -11.69 31.47
C LEU A 169 25.14 -11.44 30.82
N ASP A 170 25.32 -10.34 30.09
CA ASP A 170 26.60 -10.01 29.45
C ASP A 170 27.71 -9.66 30.45
N ASN A 171 27.34 -9.19 31.65
CA ASN A 171 28.27 -8.93 32.74
C ASN A 171 28.56 -10.19 33.59
N LEU A 172 27.92 -11.33 33.31
CA LEU A 172 28.26 -12.59 33.96
C LEU A 172 29.47 -13.24 33.27
N PRO A 173 30.53 -13.58 34.03
CA PRO A 173 31.73 -14.17 33.44
C PRO A 173 31.49 -15.62 32.94
N VAL A 174 31.62 -15.85 31.63
CA VAL A 174 31.40 -17.16 30.99
C VAL A 174 32.32 -18.27 31.54
N TRP A 175 33.58 -17.95 31.87
CA TRP A 175 34.55 -18.91 32.39
C TRP A 175 34.15 -19.50 33.77
N PHE A 176 33.21 -18.88 34.49
CA PHE A 176 32.71 -19.32 35.79
C PHE A 176 31.66 -20.43 35.68
N LEU A 177 31.09 -20.65 34.49
CA LEU A 177 29.90 -21.50 34.30
C LEU A 177 30.20 -22.98 34.07
N GLY A 178 31.48 -23.36 33.96
CA GLY A 178 31.92 -24.75 33.72
C GLY A 178 33.03 -25.18 34.68
N TYR A 179 32.62 -25.90 35.74
CA TYR A 179 33.22 -27.09 36.36
C TYR A 179 32.94 -27.25 37.87
N TYR A 180 32.23 -26.35 38.56
CA TYR A 180 31.47 -26.68 39.80
C TYR A 180 30.46 -25.55 40.16
N PRO A 181 29.13 -25.78 40.07
CA PRO A 181 28.18 -25.10 40.93
C PRO A 181 27.99 -25.93 42.22
N GLN A 182 28.45 -25.40 43.36
CA GLN A 182 28.06 -25.92 44.67
C GLN A 182 27.43 -24.81 45.50
N THR A 183 26.27 -25.10 46.09
CA THR A 183 25.67 -24.27 47.13
C THR A 183 26.63 -24.22 48.32
N TYR A 184 27.22 -23.06 48.59
CA TYR A 184 28.00 -22.86 49.79
C TYR A 184 27.18 -22.14 50.84
N CYS A 185 26.99 -22.82 51.96
CA CYS A 185 26.35 -22.30 53.15
C CYS A 185 27.33 -21.67 54.11
N GLY A 186 26.94 -20.54 54.69
CA GLY A 186 27.46 -20.06 55.96
C GLY A 186 26.35 -19.99 57.01
N LEU A 187 26.73 -19.79 58.28
CA LEU A 187 25.86 -19.83 59.48
C LEU A 187 24.62 -18.88 59.43
N PHE A 188 24.52 -17.98 58.44
CA PHE A 188 23.35 -17.09 58.25
C PHE A 188 22.88 -16.86 56.79
N ALA A 189 23.36 -17.60 55.76
CA ALA A 189 22.67 -17.85 54.46
C ALA A 189 23.61 -18.45 53.38
N CYS A 190 23.01 -19.15 52.39
CA CYS A 190 23.64 -19.80 51.24
C CYS A 190 22.88 -19.46 49.94
N THR A 191 23.57 -19.18 48.83
CA THR A 191 23.09 -19.39 47.44
C THR A 191 24.31 -19.28 46.50
N TRP A 192 24.59 -20.25 45.62
CA TRP A 192 24.28 -20.16 44.18
C TRP A 192 24.15 -21.54 43.47
N LYS A 193 23.22 -21.64 42.49
CA LYS A 193 23.20 -22.64 41.40
C LYS A 193 22.83 -21.91 40.10
N PHE A 194 23.85 -21.53 39.32
CA PHE A 194 23.70 -21.11 37.92
C PHE A 194 24.57 -22.04 37.10
N THR A 195 23.97 -22.96 36.37
CA THR A 195 24.73 -23.84 35.47
C THR A 195 25.03 -23.12 34.15
N LEU A 196 26.01 -23.61 33.39
CA LEU A 196 26.22 -23.17 32.00
C LEU A 196 24.93 -23.31 31.19
N ASP A 197 24.20 -24.41 31.38
CA ASP A 197 22.94 -24.68 30.69
C ASP A 197 21.87 -23.63 31.04
N GLU A 198 21.73 -23.25 32.32
CA GLU A 198 20.78 -22.20 32.76
C GLU A 198 21.16 -20.83 32.19
N PHE A 199 22.46 -20.51 32.11
CA PHE A 199 22.92 -19.27 31.47
C PHE A 199 22.66 -19.24 29.97
N GLU A 200 23.00 -20.32 29.26
CA GLU A 200 22.75 -20.43 27.83
C GLU A 200 21.25 -20.36 27.53
N GLN A 201 20.42 -21.04 28.31
CA GLN A 201 18.96 -20.95 28.22
C GLN A 201 18.47 -19.53 28.47
N ALA A 202 18.94 -18.85 29.52
CA ALA A 202 18.54 -17.48 29.81
C ALA A 202 18.91 -16.52 28.67
N ARG A 203 20.11 -16.65 28.09
CA ARG A 203 20.50 -15.85 26.92
C ARG A 203 19.66 -16.16 25.69
N GLN A 204 19.37 -17.44 25.43
CA GLN A 204 18.48 -17.83 24.33
C GLN A 204 17.07 -17.26 24.52
N GLN A 205 16.53 -17.30 25.75
CA GLN A 205 15.22 -16.72 26.06
C GLN A 205 15.21 -15.20 25.86
N VAL A 206 16.22 -14.49 26.36
CA VAL A 206 16.36 -13.04 26.15
C VAL A 206 16.46 -12.69 24.67
N ALA A 207 17.25 -13.43 23.89
CA ALA A 207 17.35 -13.24 22.45
C ALA A 207 16.01 -13.49 21.72
N ARG A 208 15.26 -14.51 22.12
CA ARG A 208 13.91 -14.78 21.57
C ARG A 208 12.92 -13.67 21.93
N MET A 209 12.95 -13.18 23.17
CA MET A 209 12.10 -12.08 23.61
C MET A 209 12.45 -10.78 22.87
N ASP A 210 13.73 -10.50 22.65
CA ASP A 210 14.16 -9.32 21.87
C ASP A 210 13.65 -9.39 20.43
N ALA A 211 13.75 -10.56 19.79
CA ALA A 211 13.19 -10.79 18.46
C ALA A 211 11.66 -10.61 18.46
N LYS A 212 10.96 -11.12 19.47
CA LYS A 212 9.50 -10.95 19.61
C LYS A 212 9.12 -9.48 19.81
N VAL A 213 9.82 -8.75 20.69
CA VAL A 213 9.64 -7.30 20.88
C VAL A 213 9.82 -6.56 19.56
N PHE A 214 10.85 -6.89 18.77
CA PHE A 214 11.08 -6.28 17.47
C PHE A 214 9.93 -6.55 16.50
N GLN A 215 9.46 -7.80 16.42
CA GLN A 215 8.31 -8.17 15.59
C GLN A 215 7.05 -7.43 16.00
N GLU A 216 6.74 -7.37 17.30
CA GLU A 216 5.58 -6.66 17.84
C GLU A 216 5.64 -5.15 17.55
N LYS A 217 6.81 -4.52 17.70
CA LYS A 217 6.97 -3.09 17.40
C LYS A 217 6.75 -2.78 15.92
N ASN A 218 7.26 -3.62 15.02
CA ASN A 218 7.01 -3.46 13.60
C ASN A 218 5.53 -3.68 13.25
N ALA A 219 4.91 -4.72 13.82
CA ALA A 219 3.49 -5.01 13.63
C ALA A 219 2.61 -3.87 14.15
N PHE A 220 2.95 -3.26 15.28
CA PHE A 220 2.24 -2.10 15.83
C PHE A 220 2.34 -0.87 14.92
N GLY A 221 3.51 -0.63 14.34
CA GLY A 221 3.69 0.42 13.33
C GLY A 221 2.79 0.20 12.11
N SER A 222 2.73 -1.04 11.61
CA SER A 222 1.84 -1.42 10.50
C SER A 222 0.36 -1.33 10.87
N LEU A 223 -0.03 -1.74 12.08
CA LEU A 223 -1.40 -1.61 12.60
C LEU A 223 -1.84 -0.15 12.61
N ASN A 224 -1.05 0.74 13.21
CA ASN A 224 -1.37 2.16 13.27
C ASN A 224 -1.46 2.80 11.88
N LYS A 225 -0.55 2.43 10.98
CA LYS A 225 -0.58 2.91 9.59
C LYS A 225 -1.83 2.42 8.86
N GLY A 226 -2.21 1.16 9.04
CA GLY A 226 -3.44 0.58 8.49
C GLY A 226 -4.68 1.31 9.00
N GLU A 227 -4.79 1.51 10.32
CA GLU A 227 -5.91 2.23 10.95
C GLU A 227 -5.98 3.70 10.50
N GLN A 228 -4.85 4.39 10.41
CA GLN A 228 -4.80 5.78 9.90
C GLN A 228 -5.24 5.85 8.43
N THR A 229 -4.79 4.90 7.60
CA THR A 229 -5.18 4.83 6.19
C THR A 229 -6.68 4.56 6.06
N LEU A 230 -7.22 3.68 6.91
CA LEU A 230 -8.64 3.35 6.95
C LEU A 230 -9.49 4.57 7.34
N GLU A 231 -9.11 5.30 8.38
CA GLU A 231 -9.82 6.53 8.77
C GLU A 231 -9.69 7.64 7.72
N GLY A 232 -8.52 7.77 7.09
CA GLY A 232 -8.33 8.68 5.95
C GLY A 232 -9.25 8.33 4.77
N ALA A 233 -9.38 7.04 4.43
CA ALA A 233 -10.27 6.58 3.36
C ALA A 233 -11.75 6.85 3.69
N LYS A 234 -12.17 6.66 4.95
CA LYS A 234 -13.53 7.03 5.41
C LYS A 234 -13.80 8.52 5.28
N GLN A 235 -12.84 9.37 5.64
CA GLN A 235 -12.97 10.83 5.48
C GLN A 235 -13.08 11.23 4.01
N GLN A 236 -12.23 10.65 3.14
CA GLN A 236 -12.31 10.86 1.69
C GLN A 236 -13.68 10.44 1.14
N TYR A 237 -14.20 9.30 1.60
CA TYR A 237 -15.53 8.81 1.22
C TYR A 237 -16.65 9.80 1.60
N GLN A 238 -16.58 10.37 2.81
CA GLN A 238 -17.56 11.35 3.29
C GLN A 238 -17.49 12.69 2.54
N GLN A 239 -16.29 13.11 2.12
CA GLN A 239 -16.07 14.37 1.41
C GLN A 239 -16.28 14.27 -0.10
N ALA A 240 -16.38 13.05 -0.63
CA ALA A 240 -16.54 12.77 -2.05
C ALA A 240 -17.87 13.33 -2.59
N LYS A 241 -17.78 14.06 -3.70
CA LYS A 241 -18.92 14.77 -4.32
C LYS A 241 -19.68 13.93 -5.34
N ASN A 242 -19.02 12.95 -5.93
CA ASN A 242 -19.56 12.08 -6.98
C ASN A 242 -19.18 10.62 -6.73
N ALA A 243 -19.83 9.71 -7.44
CA ALA A 243 -19.60 8.28 -7.32
C ALA A 243 -18.17 7.87 -7.64
N SER A 244 -17.50 8.52 -8.60
CA SER A 244 -16.11 8.19 -8.96
C SER A 244 -15.12 8.48 -7.83
N GLU A 245 -15.29 9.61 -7.13
CA GLU A 245 -14.50 9.93 -5.94
C GLU A 245 -14.78 8.94 -4.80
N ARG A 246 -16.04 8.52 -4.61
CA ARG A 246 -16.39 7.49 -3.63
C ARG A 246 -15.76 6.14 -3.97
N GLU A 247 -15.76 5.73 -5.23
CA GLU A 247 -15.10 4.48 -5.67
C GLU A 247 -13.59 4.49 -5.36
N LYS A 248 -12.91 5.62 -5.58
CA LYS A 248 -11.49 5.77 -5.20
C LYS A 248 -11.29 5.64 -3.69
N ALA A 249 -12.17 6.25 -2.89
CA ALA A 249 -12.10 6.14 -1.44
C ALA A 249 -12.38 4.70 -0.96
N ILE A 250 -13.33 4.00 -1.58
CA ILE A 250 -13.60 2.57 -1.32
C ILE A 250 -12.38 1.71 -1.67
N ALA A 251 -11.69 1.97 -2.77
CA ALA A 251 -10.45 1.27 -3.12
C ALA A 251 -9.34 1.49 -2.06
N SER A 252 -9.16 2.73 -1.60
CA SER A 252 -8.23 3.03 -0.49
C SER A 252 -8.63 2.35 0.82
N TRP A 253 -9.94 2.25 1.10
CA TRP A 253 -10.46 1.56 2.28
C TRP A 253 -10.19 0.04 2.20
N GLN A 254 -10.43 -0.59 1.05
CA GLN A 254 -10.09 -2.00 0.83
C GLN A 254 -8.59 -2.24 1.07
N ALA A 255 -7.73 -1.41 0.49
CA ALA A 255 -6.27 -1.54 0.68
C ALA A 255 -5.86 -1.42 2.16
N ALA A 256 -6.55 -0.58 2.94
CA ALA A 256 -6.32 -0.48 4.37
C ALA A 256 -6.75 -1.75 5.13
N ILE A 257 -7.90 -2.35 4.76
CA ILE A 257 -8.36 -3.63 5.31
C ILE A 257 -7.35 -4.74 4.97
N ASP A 258 -6.91 -4.84 3.70
CA ASP A 258 -5.94 -5.84 3.26
C ASP A 258 -4.61 -5.71 4.04
N SER A 259 -4.15 -4.48 4.27
CA SER A 259 -2.94 -4.23 5.07
C SER A 259 -3.09 -4.69 6.52
N LEU A 260 -4.29 -4.63 7.09
CA LEU A 260 -4.58 -5.11 8.45
C LEU A 260 -4.68 -6.64 8.50
N GLU A 261 -5.20 -7.28 7.44
CA GLU A 261 -5.25 -8.74 7.32
C GLU A 261 -3.87 -9.38 7.12
N GLN A 262 -2.93 -8.65 6.52
CA GLN A 262 -1.56 -9.11 6.29
C GLN A 262 -0.65 -9.00 7.52
N LEU A 263 -1.16 -8.55 8.66
CA LEU A 263 -0.37 -8.49 9.89
C LEU A 263 0.06 -9.90 10.34
N PRO A 264 1.28 -10.09 10.87
CA PRO A 264 1.74 -11.40 11.31
C PRO A 264 0.85 -11.98 12.42
N ASN A 265 0.20 -13.11 12.15
CA ASN A 265 -0.82 -13.75 12.99
C ASN A 265 -0.37 -14.15 14.41
N VAL A 266 0.93 -14.14 14.70
CA VAL A 266 1.50 -14.43 16.02
C VAL A 266 1.70 -13.19 16.90
N THR A 267 1.27 -12.01 16.45
CA THR A 267 1.46 -10.74 17.15
C THR A 267 0.18 -10.27 17.84
N LEU A 268 0.33 -9.57 18.96
CA LEU A 268 -0.79 -8.90 19.66
C LEU A 268 -1.50 -7.89 18.74
N SER A 269 -0.74 -7.26 17.83
CA SER A 269 -1.27 -6.32 16.85
C SER A 269 -2.23 -6.99 15.86
N ALA A 270 -1.94 -8.21 15.42
CA ALA A 270 -2.83 -8.97 14.54
C ALA A 270 -4.11 -9.39 15.27
N GLU A 271 -4.03 -9.84 16.52
CA GLU A 271 -5.21 -10.17 17.34
C GLU A 271 -6.11 -8.93 17.53
N THR A 272 -5.49 -7.78 17.82
CA THR A 272 -6.21 -6.50 17.95
C THR A 272 -6.90 -6.11 16.63
N ALA A 273 -6.22 -6.28 15.50
CA ALA A 273 -6.80 -6.02 14.18
C ALA A 273 -7.97 -6.96 13.89
N GLU A 274 -7.84 -8.26 14.17
CA GLU A 274 -8.86 -9.28 13.91
C GLU A 274 -10.18 -8.95 14.63
N ILE A 275 -10.11 -8.52 15.89
CA ILE A 275 -11.28 -8.09 16.67
C ILE A 275 -12.02 -6.95 15.96
N LYS A 276 -11.28 -5.99 15.37
CA LYS A 276 -11.86 -4.80 14.70
C LYS A 276 -12.26 -5.07 13.25
N LEU A 277 -11.60 -6.01 12.57
CA LEU A 277 -11.78 -6.31 11.14
C LEU A 277 -13.23 -6.67 10.80
N LYS A 278 -13.94 -7.36 11.69
CA LYS A 278 -15.37 -7.67 11.48
C LYS A 278 -16.21 -6.40 11.31
N ALA A 279 -15.98 -5.38 12.15
CA ALA A 279 -16.68 -4.11 12.06
C ALA A 279 -16.24 -3.34 10.80
N TYR A 280 -14.94 -3.32 10.52
CA TYR A 280 -14.40 -2.65 9.33
C TYR A 280 -14.94 -3.22 8.02
N LYS A 281 -14.99 -4.54 7.87
CA LYS A 281 -15.57 -5.21 6.69
C LYS A 281 -17.04 -4.88 6.52
N ARG A 282 -17.82 -4.93 7.61
CA ARG A 282 -19.24 -4.56 7.58
C ARG A 282 -19.44 -3.13 7.09
N ASP A 283 -18.68 -2.18 7.65
CA ASP A 283 -18.82 -0.76 7.32
C ASP A 283 -18.37 -0.48 5.88
N PHE A 284 -17.29 -1.14 5.44
CA PHE A 284 -16.82 -1.13 4.06
C PHE A 284 -17.89 -1.63 3.08
N GLU A 285 -18.50 -2.79 3.36
CA GLU A 285 -19.55 -3.36 2.52
C GLU A 285 -20.77 -2.44 2.39
N ASN A 286 -21.20 -1.84 3.50
CA ASN A 286 -22.29 -0.87 3.50
C ASN A 286 -21.95 0.38 2.67
N ALA A 287 -20.71 0.89 2.76
CA ALA A 287 -20.27 2.04 2.00
C ALA A 287 -20.14 1.71 0.49
N ARG A 288 -19.59 0.54 0.16
CA ARG A 288 -19.48 0.04 -1.22
C ARG A 288 -20.86 -0.06 -1.88
N ILE A 289 -21.82 -0.68 -1.19
CA ILE A 289 -23.19 -0.83 -1.70
C ILE A 289 -23.92 0.52 -1.80
N GLY A 290 -23.68 1.42 -0.83
CA GLY A 290 -24.17 2.79 -0.93
C GLY A 290 -23.61 3.54 -2.14
N THR A 291 -22.37 3.25 -2.53
CA THR A 291 -21.74 3.82 -3.74
C THR A 291 -22.41 3.33 -5.00
N PHE A 292 -22.75 2.04 -5.11
CA PHE A 292 -23.48 1.52 -6.28
C PHE A 292 -24.84 2.19 -6.48
N ILE A 293 -25.59 2.38 -5.39
CA ILE A 293 -26.88 3.08 -5.43
C ILE A 293 -26.68 4.54 -5.84
N ALA A 294 -25.69 5.23 -5.28
CA ALA A 294 -25.42 6.62 -5.64
C ALA A 294 -24.96 6.77 -7.10
N ALA A 295 -24.11 5.86 -7.59
CA ALA A 295 -23.67 5.82 -8.99
C ALA A 295 -24.87 5.61 -9.93
N ALA A 296 -25.77 4.68 -9.58
CA ALA A 296 -26.99 4.43 -10.35
C ALA A 296 -27.90 5.68 -10.41
N GLN A 297 -28.02 6.42 -9.30
CA GLN A 297 -28.77 7.68 -9.25
C GLN A 297 -28.09 8.80 -10.06
N GLU A 298 -26.77 8.87 -10.06
CA GLU A 298 -26.01 9.83 -10.89
C GLU A 298 -26.22 9.54 -12.39
N PHE A 299 -26.15 8.28 -12.80
CA PHE A 299 -26.49 7.87 -14.16
C PHE A 299 -27.94 8.20 -14.53
N ASP A 300 -28.87 8.05 -13.59
CA ASP A 300 -30.26 8.44 -13.81
C ASP A 300 -30.41 9.95 -14.06
N ILE A 301 -29.74 10.79 -13.27
CA ILE A 301 -29.76 12.24 -13.46
C ILE A 301 -29.21 12.60 -14.85
N GLU A 302 -28.10 12.00 -15.27
CA GLU A 302 -27.50 12.24 -16.59
C GLU A 302 -28.40 11.73 -17.73
N ALA A 303 -29.03 10.57 -17.55
CA ALA A 303 -29.98 10.01 -18.50
C ALA A 303 -31.21 10.91 -18.67
N GLU A 304 -31.75 11.45 -17.56
CA GLU A 304 -32.90 12.35 -17.59
C GLU A 304 -32.61 13.66 -18.32
N GLN A 305 -31.38 14.16 -18.26
CA GLN A 305 -30.94 15.35 -19.00
C GLN A 305 -30.74 15.06 -20.50
N THR A 306 -30.29 13.86 -20.85
CA THR A 306 -29.95 13.48 -22.23
C THR A 306 -31.12 12.86 -23.00
N LYS A 307 -32.16 12.33 -22.33
CA LYS A 307 -33.25 11.57 -22.96
C LYS A 307 -33.97 12.28 -24.11
N GLN A 308 -34.09 13.62 -24.06
CA GLN A 308 -34.78 14.40 -25.11
C GLN A 308 -33.91 14.60 -26.35
N LYS A 309 -32.59 14.72 -26.19
CA LYS A 309 -31.65 15.00 -27.29
C LYS A 309 -31.07 13.72 -27.89
N GLN A 310 -30.82 12.72 -27.04
CA GLN A 310 -30.14 11.46 -27.38
C GLN A 310 -30.76 10.31 -26.57
N PRO A 311 -31.91 9.76 -27.02
CA PRO A 311 -32.63 8.72 -26.28
C PRO A 311 -31.82 7.41 -26.13
N GLN A 312 -30.98 7.10 -27.12
CA GLN A 312 -30.09 5.94 -27.08
C GLN A 312 -29.01 6.10 -25.99
N ALA A 313 -28.43 7.30 -25.83
CA ALA A 313 -27.46 7.59 -24.78
C ALA A 313 -28.09 7.51 -23.38
N ALA A 314 -29.32 8.04 -23.22
CA ALA A 314 -30.07 7.91 -21.97
C ALA A 314 -30.38 6.44 -21.62
N SER A 315 -30.77 5.63 -22.60
CA SER A 315 -30.97 4.19 -22.40
C SER A 315 -29.68 3.48 -21.99
N GLN A 316 -28.53 3.86 -22.56
CA GLN A 316 -27.24 3.28 -22.17
C GLN A 316 -26.88 3.66 -20.73
N LEU A 317 -27.12 4.90 -20.31
CA LEU A 317 -26.89 5.36 -18.93
C LEU A 317 -27.77 4.60 -17.92
N TRP A 318 -29.07 4.42 -18.20
CA TRP A 318 -29.92 3.57 -17.35
C TRP A 318 -29.49 2.10 -17.35
N GLN A 319 -28.94 1.59 -18.46
CA GLN A 319 -28.40 0.23 -18.48
C GLN A 319 -27.16 0.11 -17.58
N GLN A 320 -26.29 1.13 -17.56
CA GLN A 320 -25.16 1.20 -16.62
C GLN A 320 -25.65 1.27 -15.17
N ALA A 321 -26.69 2.05 -14.89
CA ALA A 321 -27.34 2.10 -13.57
C ALA A 321 -27.85 0.72 -13.13
N ILE A 322 -28.50 -0.02 -14.04
CA ILE A 322 -28.95 -1.40 -13.80
C ILE A 322 -27.77 -2.33 -13.50
N THR A 323 -26.69 -2.25 -14.27
CA THR A 323 -25.49 -3.06 -14.03
C THR A 323 -24.93 -2.83 -12.64
N ARG A 324 -24.79 -1.56 -12.20
CA ARG A 324 -24.29 -1.23 -10.86
C ARG A 324 -25.20 -1.76 -9.75
N LEU A 325 -26.52 -1.61 -9.90
CA LEU A 325 -27.47 -2.15 -8.92
C LEU A 325 -27.49 -3.68 -8.89
N GLY A 326 -27.18 -4.34 -10.00
CA GLY A 326 -27.06 -5.79 -10.10
C GLY A 326 -25.85 -6.38 -9.35
N GLU A 327 -24.87 -5.56 -8.98
CA GLU A 327 -23.73 -5.97 -8.14
C GLU A 327 -24.09 -6.11 -6.65
N ILE A 328 -25.30 -5.70 -6.24
CA ILE A 328 -25.73 -5.70 -4.83
C ILE A 328 -26.20 -7.10 -4.40
N PRO A 329 -25.59 -7.74 -3.38
CA PRO A 329 -26.00 -9.05 -2.89
C PRO A 329 -27.41 -9.05 -2.28
N GLN A 330 -28.11 -10.19 -2.38
CA GLN A 330 -29.48 -10.35 -1.88
C GLN A 330 -29.58 -10.24 -0.36
N GLU A 331 -28.52 -10.60 0.36
CA GLU A 331 -28.43 -10.57 1.81
C GLU A 331 -28.23 -9.15 2.36
N ASN A 332 -27.96 -8.16 1.49
CA ASN A 332 -27.74 -6.79 1.93
C ASN A 332 -29.06 -6.10 2.33
N PRO A 333 -29.12 -5.36 3.46
CA PRO A 333 -30.31 -4.63 3.88
C PRO A 333 -30.88 -3.65 2.84
N ARG A 334 -30.05 -3.15 1.91
CA ARG A 334 -30.45 -2.21 0.85
C ARG A 334 -30.85 -2.90 -0.46
N TYR A 335 -30.87 -4.22 -0.53
CA TYR A 335 -31.25 -4.96 -1.74
C TYR A 335 -32.67 -4.59 -2.23
N LEU A 336 -33.63 -4.43 -1.31
CA LEU A 336 -35.00 -4.02 -1.68
C LEU A 336 -35.07 -2.60 -2.28
N GLU A 337 -34.19 -1.69 -1.83
CA GLU A 337 -34.07 -0.35 -2.40
C GLU A 337 -33.53 -0.44 -3.84
N ALA A 338 -32.47 -1.23 -4.04
CA ALA A 338 -31.90 -1.49 -5.35
C ALA A 338 -32.90 -2.14 -6.31
N GLN A 339 -33.70 -3.10 -5.85
CA GLN A 339 -34.71 -3.77 -6.68
C GLN A 339 -35.80 -2.80 -7.15
N LYS A 340 -36.23 -1.86 -6.31
CA LYS A 340 -37.18 -0.82 -6.73
C LYS A 340 -36.59 0.08 -7.82
N LEU A 341 -35.32 0.48 -7.66
CA LEU A 341 -34.61 1.29 -8.65
C LEU A 341 -34.42 0.52 -9.97
N LEU A 342 -34.03 -0.75 -9.90
CA LEU A 342 -33.92 -1.65 -11.06
C LEU A 342 -35.21 -1.69 -11.88
N THR A 343 -36.35 -1.95 -11.23
CA THR A 343 -37.65 -1.95 -11.90
C THR A 343 -37.97 -0.58 -12.50
N SER A 344 -37.67 0.50 -11.78
CA SER A 344 -37.90 1.85 -12.29
C SER A 344 -37.10 2.15 -13.55
N TYR A 345 -35.82 1.75 -13.60
CA TYR A 345 -34.95 1.98 -14.75
C TYR A 345 -35.31 1.07 -15.92
N GLN A 346 -35.72 -0.17 -15.66
CA GLN A 346 -36.28 -1.05 -16.71
C GLN A 346 -37.51 -0.42 -17.37
N ILE A 347 -38.40 0.19 -16.58
CA ILE A 347 -39.56 0.92 -17.11
C ILE A 347 -39.09 2.13 -17.93
N LYS A 348 -38.15 2.95 -17.43
CA LYS A 348 -37.60 4.10 -18.17
C LYS A 348 -36.98 3.69 -19.50
N ILE A 349 -36.15 2.64 -19.51
CA ILE A 349 -35.60 2.05 -20.74
C ILE A 349 -36.74 1.63 -21.66
N SER A 350 -37.72 0.85 -21.20
CA SER A 350 -38.83 0.39 -22.06
C SER A 350 -39.63 1.54 -22.68
N SER A 351 -39.85 2.64 -21.95
CA SER A 351 -40.54 3.84 -22.44
C SER A 351 -39.74 4.65 -23.46
N VAL A 352 -38.41 4.50 -23.48
CA VAL A 352 -37.52 5.17 -24.44
C VAL A 352 -37.09 4.23 -25.58
N VAL A 353 -37.17 2.90 -25.38
CA VAL A 353 -36.62 1.89 -26.29
C VAL A 353 -37.63 1.26 -27.25
N ASP A 354 -38.92 0.97 -26.95
CA ASP A 354 -39.79 0.47 -28.04
C ASP A 354 -41.31 0.47 -27.92
N GLN A 355 -41.93 0.84 -29.05
CA GLN A 355 -43.11 0.17 -29.63
C GLN A 355 -43.26 0.55 -31.11
N ARG A 356 -42.94 1.79 -31.48
CA ARG A 356 -43.23 2.29 -32.83
C ARG A 356 -42.29 1.74 -33.90
N SER A 357 -40.97 1.84 -33.71
CA SER A 357 -40.00 1.46 -34.75
C SER A 357 -40.00 -0.06 -35.01
N GLY A 358 -40.08 -0.88 -33.95
CA GLY A 358 -40.23 -2.33 -34.08
C GLY A 358 -41.53 -2.73 -34.80
N THR A 359 -42.66 -2.10 -34.47
CA THR A 359 -43.95 -2.37 -35.14
C THR A 359 -43.93 -2.01 -36.63
N LEU A 360 -43.29 -0.89 -36.99
CA LEU A 360 -43.15 -0.47 -38.39
C LEU A 360 -42.28 -1.44 -39.20
N ILE A 361 -41.16 -1.90 -38.63
CA ILE A 361 -40.29 -2.90 -39.28
C ILE A 361 -41.01 -4.23 -39.46
N GLU A 362 -41.74 -4.71 -38.45
CA GLU A 362 -42.47 -5.97 -38.54
C GLU A 362 -43.63 -5.87 -39.55
N SER A 363 -44.37 -4.75 -39.54
CA SER A 363 -45.40 -4.48 -40.55
C SER A 363 -44.81 -4.47 -41.97
N ALA A 364 -43.64 -3.83 -42.15
CA ALA A 364 -42.94 -3.83 -43.43
C ALA A 364 -42.56 -5.24 -43.91
N LYS A 365 -42.03 -6.08 -43.01
CA LYS A 365 -41.69 -7.49 -43.29
C LYS A 365 -42.92 -8.30 -43.71
N GLN A 366 -44.07 -8.08 -43.09
CA GLN A 366 -45.31 -8.76 -43.47
C GLN A 366 -45.77 -8.40 -44.89
N PHE A 367 -45.76 -7.12 -45.26
CA PHE A 367 -46.09 -6.68 -46.62
C PHE A 367 -45.10 -7.23 -47.65
N ALA A 368 -43.80 -7.18 -47.35
CA ALA A 368 -42.74 -7.75 -48.19
C ALA A 368 -42.90 -9.26 -48.40
N PHE A 369 -43.21 -10.00 -47.34
CA PHE A 369 -43.47 -11.44 -47.41
C PHE A 369 -44.69 -11.74 -48.28
N ALA A 370 -45.78 -10.98 -48.12
CA ALA A 370 -46.96 -11.12 -48.96
C ALA A 370 -46.65 -10.84 -50.45
N ALA A 371 -45.85 -9.80 -50.73
CA ALA A 371 -45.42 -9.46 -52.07
C ALA A 371 -44.55 -10.56 -52.70
N ALA A 372 -43.57 -11.06 -51.95
CA ALA A 372 -42.69 -12.15 -52.38
C ALA A 372 -43.49 -13.42 -52.67
N LYS A 373 -44.43 -13.79 -51.78
CA LYS A 373 -45.32 -14.95 -51.96
C LYS A 373 -46.19 -14.79 -53.21
N ALA A 374 -46.76 -13.61 -53.43
CA ALA A 374 -47.58 -13.32 -54.61
C ALA A 374 -46.78 -13.30 -55.92
N SER A 375 -45.45 -13.10 -55.85
CA SER A 375 -44.55 -13.10 -57.03
C SER A 375 -44.10 -14.49 -57.49
N GLN A 376 -44.47 -15.54 -56.76
CA GLN A 376 -44.07 -16.91 -57.08
C GLN A 376 -44.94 -17.50 -58.19
N ASN A 377 -44.32 -18.36 -59.00
CA ASN A 377 -44.96 -19.08 -60.11
C ASN A 377 -45.51 -18.17 -61.23
N PRO A 378 -44.65 -17.34 -61.86
CA PRO A 378 -45.04 -16.61 -63.08
C PRO A 378 -45.36 -17.60 -64.23
N PRO A 379 -46.09 -17.18 -65.28
CA PRO A 379 -46.47 -15.81 -65.60
C PRO A 379 -47.65 -15.28 -64.76
N HIS A 380 -47.65 -13.98 -64.49
CA HIS A 380 -48.77 -13.27 -63.85
C HIS A 380 -49.32 -12.21 -64.79
N SER A 381 -50.62 -11.93 -64.64
CA SER A 381 -51.30 -10.85 -65.36
C SER A 381 -50.78 -9.47 -64.92
N ALA A 382 -51.02 -8.45 -65.75
CA ALA A 382 -50.69 -7.06 -65.42
C ALA A 382 -51.32 -6.63 -64.07
N ILE A 383 -52.57 -7.01 -63.81
CA ILE A 383 -53.28 -6.70 -62.56
C ILE A 383 -52.60 -7.34 -61.34
N GLU A 384 -52.09 -8.56 -61.48
CA GLU A 384 -51.38 -9.24 -60.40
C GLU A 384 -50.02 -8.60 -60.12
N TRP A 385 -49.27 -8.25 -61.16
CA TRP A 385 -48.00 -7.52 -61.02
C TRP A 385 -48.18 -6.16 -60.36
N GLU A 386 -49.24 -5.42 -60.71
CA GLU A 386 -49.57 -4.14 -60.07
C GLU A 386 -49.84 -4.33 -58.56
N LYS A 387 -50.61 -5.36 -58.18
CA LYS A 387 -50.88 -5.68 -56.76
C LYS A 387 -49.59 -6.02 -56.00
N ILE A 388 -48.70 -6.79 -56.61
CA ILE A 388 -47.39 -7.14 -56.04
C ILE A 388 -46.56 -5.87 -55.81
N GLU A 389 -46.52 -4.97 -56.80
CA GLU A 389 -45.80 -3.69 -56.70
C GLU A 389 -46.35 -2.84 -55.55
N GLN A 390 -47.68 -2.78 -55.41
CA GLN A 390 -48.32 -2.05 -54.32
C GLN A 390 -47.97 -2.61 -52.92
N LEU A 391 -47.84 -3.93 -52.77
CA LEU A 391 -47.42 -4.54 -51.51
C LEU A 391 -45.98 -4.16 -51.16
N TRP A 392 -45.06 -4.19 -52.12
CA TRP A 392 -43.69 -3.72 -51.90
C TRP A 392 -43.63 -2.24 -51.55
N LYS A 393 -44.41 -1.38 -52.24
CA LYS A 393 -44.49 0.05 -51.93
C LYS A 393 -45.02 0.32 -50.52
N LYS A 394 -46.01 -0.46 -50.05
CA LYS A 394 -46.49 -0.38 -48.66
C LYS A 394 -45.41 -0.75 -47.65
N ALA A 395 -44.63 -1.79 -47.92
CA ALA A 395 -43.50 -2.18 -47.07
C ALA A 395 -42.46 -1.06 -46.97
N ILE A 396 -42.10 -0.45 -48.10
CA ILE A 396 -41.16 0.68 -48.18
C ILE A 396 -41.67 1.87 -47.36
N ALA A 397 -42.94 2.26 -47.54
CA ALA A 397 -43.52 3.41 -46.83
C ALA A 397 -43.47 3.28 -45.29
N GLN A 398 -43.62 2.05 -44.75
CA GLN A 398 -43.45 1.80 -43.31
C GLN A 398 -42.01 2.11 -42.88
N LEU A 399 -41.02 1.63 -43.64
CA LEU A 399 -39.60 1.81 -43.31
C LEU A 399 -39.12 3.26 -43.49
N GLU A 400 -39.63 3.99 -44.49
CA GLU A 400 -39.32 5.41 -44.70
C GLU A 400 -39.84 6.30 -43.57
N SER A 401 -40.85 5.85 -42.83
CA SER A 401 -41.40 6.59 -41.69
C SER A 401 -40.54 6.51 -40.41
N ILE A 402 -39.49 5.68 -40.43
CA ILE A 402 -38.54 5.50 -39.32
C ILE A 402 -37.48 6.61 -39.40
N ARG A 403 -37.39 7.41 -38.35
CA ARG A 403 -36.49 8.57 -38.29
C ARG A 403 -35.05 8.15 -37.98
N VAL A 404 -34.08 8.98 -38.35
CA VAL A 404 -32.63 8.68 -38.21
C VAL A 404 -32.20 8.46 -36.76
N GLU A 405 -32.92 9.05 -35.80
CA GLU A 405 -32.66 8.93 -34.37
C GLU A 405 -33.28 7.67 -33.74
N GLU A 406 -34.15 6.96 -34.47
CA GLU A 406 -34.82 5.77 -33.94
C GLU A 406 -33.89 4.55 -34.00
N PRO A 407 -33.84 3.69 -32.96
CA PRO A 407 -32.94 2.54 -32.92
C PRO A 407 -33.04 1.59 -34.14
N GLY A 408 -34.23 1.48 -34.73
CA GLY A 408 -34.49 0.65 -35.92
C GLY A 408 -34.00 1.23 -37.25
N TYR A 409 -33.48 2.46 -37.29
CA TYR A 409 -33.15 3.16 -38.54
C TYR A 409 -32.17 2.39 -39.42
N LEU A 410 -31.08 1.86 -38.85
CA LEU A 410 -30.07 1.14 -39.62
C LEU A 410 -30.61 -0.15 -40.24
N GLU A 411 -31.47 -0.87 -39.53
CA GLU A 411 -32.16 -2.05 -40.06
C GLU A 411 -33.13 -1.64 -41.18
N ALA A 412 -33.89 -0.56 -40.98
CA ALA A 412 -34.81 -0.02 -41.95
C ALA A 412 -34.12 0.35 -43.27
N GLN A 413 -32.96 1.02 -43.23
CA GLN A 413 -32.19 1.38 -44.42
C GLN A 413 -31.71 0.15 -45.21
N LYS A 414 -31.31 -0.93 -44.54
CA LYS A 414 -30.91 -2.18 -45.21
C LYS A 414 -32.08 -2.85 -45.93
N LEU A 415 -33.25 -2.90 -45.27
CA LEU A 415 -34.47 -3.45 -45.85
C LEU A 415 -34.97 -2.58 -47.02
N LEU A 416 -34.90 -1.24 -46.90
CA LEU A 416 -35.26 -0.30 -47.96
C LEU A 416 -34.51 -0.58 -49.26
N ALA A 417 -33.19 -0.71 -49.20
CA ALA A 417 -32.37 -1.01 -50.39
C ALA A 417 -32.82 -2.33 -51.07
N THR A 418 -33.12 -3.34 -50.26
CA THR A 418 -33.60 -4.64 -50.75
C THR A 418 -34.98 -4.51 -51.40
N TYR A 419 -35.92 -3.81 -50.75
CA TYR A 419 -37.30 -3.69 -51.22
C TYR A 419 -37.39 -2.79 -52.46
N GLN A 420 -36.58 -1.73 -52.55
CA GLN A 420 -36.46 -0.89 -53.74
C GLN A 420 -35.96 -1.70 -54.95
N THR A 421 -34.99 -2.58 -54.74
CA THR A 421 -34.52 -3.51 -55.79
C THR A 421 -35.65 -4.43 -56.26
N ASN A 422 -36.44 -4.98 -55.32
CA ASN A 422 -37.56 -5.85 -55.65
C ASN A 422 -38.67 -5.13 -56.43
N VAL A 423 -38.98 -3.87 -56.09
CA VAL A 423 -39.91 -3.03 -56.86
C VAL A 423 -39.42 -2.86 -58.29
N GLY A 424 -38.14 -2.55 -58.51
CA GLY A 424 -37.59 -2.42 -59.87
C GLY A 424 -37.71 -3.69 -60.72
N ILE A 425 -37.52 -4.86 -60.09
CA ILE A 425 -37.75 -6.16 -60.75
C ILE A 425 -39.22 -6.34 -61.13
N VAL A 426 -40.14 -6.04 -60.21
CA VAL A 426 -41.59 -6.17 -60.43
C VAL A 426 -42.05 -5.22 -61.54
N GLN A 427 -41.60 -3.98 -61.54
CA GLN A 427 -41.91 -2.98 -62.58
C GLN A 427 -41.45 -3.45 -63.97
N THR A 428 -40.24 -4.01 -64.06
CA THR A 428 -39.72 -4.56 -65.33
C THR A 428 -40.61 -5.69 -65.84
N ARG A 429 -41.09 -6.58 -64.95
CA ARG A 429 -42.00 -7.68 -65.32
C ARG A 429 -43.39 -7.17 -65.70
N PHE A 430 -43.90 -6.18 -64.99
CA PHE A 430 -45.16 -5.52 -65.29
C PHE A 430 -45.16 -4.90 -66.69
N SER A 431 -44.13 -4.12 -67.03
CA SER A 431 -44.00 -3.52 -68.38
C SER A 431 -43.86 -4.59 -69.46
N ALA A 432 -43.07 -5.64 -69.23
CA ALA A 432 -42.93 -6.74 -70.17
C ALA A 432 -44.26 -7.47 -70.45
N GLU A 433 -45.08 -7.67 -69.42
CA GLU A 433 -46.42 -8.26 -69.53
C GLU A 433 -47.36 -7.36 -70.33
N GLN A 434 -47.43 -6.06 -70.03
CA GLN A 434 -48.27 -5.11 -70.76
C GLN A 434 -47.89 -5.01 -72.24
N GLU A 435 -46.60 -4.85 -72.54
CA GLU A 435 -46.08 -4.83 -73.91
C GLU A 435 -46.46 -6.11 -74.67
N SER A 436 -46.27 -7.26 -74.03
CA SER A 436 -46.54 -8.57 -74.64
C SER A 436 -48.03 -8.78 -74.92
N GLN A 437 -48.91 -8.33 -74.03
CA GLN A 437 -50.36 -8.36 -74.26
C GLN A 437 -50.78 -7.47 -75.42
N GLU A 438 -50.25 -6.25 -75.52
CA GLU A 438 -50.58 -5.33 -76.62
C GLU A 438 -50.07 -5.85 -77.96
N ILE A 439 -48.86 -6.43 -78.00
CA ILE A 439 -48.33 -7.08 -79.22
C ILE A 439 -49.23 -8.26 -79.63
N LEU A 440 -49.61 -9.12 -78.69
CA LEU A 440 -50.48 -10.27 -78.99
C LEU A 440 -51.84 -9.81 -79.51
N LYS A 441 -52.43 -8.78 -78.90
CA LYS A 441 -53.71 -8.20 -79.32
C LYS A 441 -53.62 -7.58 -80.71
N ALA A 442 -52.53 -6.87 -81.02
CA ALA A 442 -52.28 -6.31 -82.35
C ALA A 442 -52.12 -7.42 -83.40
N ALA A 443 -51.31 -8.43 -83.11
CA ALA A 443 -51.12 -9.59 -83.97
C ALA A 443 -52.45 -10.32 -84.24
N ASN A 444 -53.27 -10.56 -83.20
CA ASN A 444 -54.57 -11.19 -83.34
C ASN A 444 -55.53 -10.37 -84.23
N ARG A 445 -55.53 -9.03 -84.13
CA ARG A 445 -56.30 -8.18 -85.05
C ARG A 445 -55.82 -8.31 -86.50
N GLN A 446 -54.50 -8.35 -86.72
CA GLN A 446 -53.94 -8.54 -88.06
C GLN A 446 -54.29 -9.92 -88.63
N ILE A 447 -54.24 -10.98 -87.81
CA ILE A 447 -54.66 -12.33 -88.19
C ILE A 447 -56.16 -12.35 -88.55
N GLN A 448 -57.02 -11.71 -87.75
CA GLN A 448 -58.45 -11.62 -88.05
C GLN A 448 -58.72 -10.91 -89.38
N ASN A 449 -58.01 -9.81 -89.65
CA ASN A 449 -58.13 -9.10 -90.94
C ASN A 449 -57.68 -9.96 -92.12
N LEU A 450 -56.58 -10.70 -91.99
CA LEU A 450 -56.11 -11.65 -93.01
C LEU A 450 -57.11 -12.77 -93.30
N ILE A 451 -57.83 -13.23 -92.27
CA ILE A 451 -58.86 -14.26 -92.41
C ILE A 451 -60.11 -13.68 -93.09
N ALA A 452 -60.52 -12.47 -92.70
CA ALA A 452 -61.72 -11.82 -93.24
C ALA A 452 -61.56 -11.35 -94.69
N SER A 453 -60.36 -10.90 -95.07
CA SER A 453 -60.05 -10.38 -96.41
C SER A 453 -58.66 -10.81 -96.87
N PRO A 454 -58.49 -12.06 -97.32
CA PRO A 454 -57.19 -12.58 -97.74
C PRO A 454 -56.66 -11.90 -99.03
N PRO A 455 -55.39 -11.48 -99.08
CA PRO A 455 -54.78 -10.93 -100.29
C PRO A 455 -54.87 -11.90 -101.49
N SER A 456 -55.17 -11.37 -102.67
CA SER A 456 -55.20 -12.17 -103.91
C SER A 456 -53.79 -12.53 -104.40
N ASP A 457 -52.78 -11.71 -104.10
CA ASP A 457 -51.37 -12.00 -104.38
C ASP A 457 -50.74 -12.84 -103.25
N ARG A 458 -50.19 -13.99 -103.63
CA ARG A 458 -49.49 -14.91 -102.73
C ARG A 458 -48.26 -14.28 -102.08
N ASN A 459 -47.55 -13.38 -102.77
CA ASN A 459 -46.37 -12.71 -102.21
C ASN A 459 -46.77 -11.69 -101.15
N GLN A 460 -47.87 -10.95 -101.38
CA GLN A 460 -48.43 -10.05 -100.37
C GLN A 460 -48.87 -10.81 -99.12
N PHE A 461 -49.59 -11.92 -99.26
CA PHE A 461 -49.97 -12.77 -98.12
C PHE A 461 -48.75 -13.24 -97.31
N LYS A 462 -47.68 -13.68 -97.99
CA LYS A 462 -46.43 -14.08 -97.32
C LYS A 462 -45.79 -12.92 -96.56
N GLY A 463 -45.78 -11.72 -97.12
CA GLY A 463 -45.23 -10.51 -96.48
C GLY A 463 -45.99 -10.12 -95.21
N GLU A 464 -47.31 -10.06 -95.29
CA GLU A 464 -48.17 -9.74 -94.12
C GLU A 464 -48.03 -10.80 -93.01
N MET A 465 -48.00 -12.09 -93.39
CA MET A 465 -47.77 -13.19 -92.45
C MET A 465 -46.39 -13.12 -91.79
N GLN A 466 -45.34 -12.75 -92.55
CA GLN A 466 -44.00 -12.56 -92.01
C GLN A 466 -43.95 -11.38 -91.03
N GLY A 467 -44.72 -10.31 -91.29
CA GLY A 467 -44.90 -9.19 -90.36
C GLY A 467 -45.46 -9.65 -89.02
N ILE A 468 -46.54 -10.44 -89.04
CA ILE A 468 -47.14 -11.03 -87.82
C ILE A 468 -46.15 -11.93 -87.09
N ILE A 469 -45.41 -12.79 -87.81
CA ILE A 469 -44.37 -13.63 -87.21
C ILE A 469 -43.31 -12.79 -86.51
N ASN A 470 -42.84 -11.72 -87.15
CA ASN A 470 -41.82 -10.84 -86.57
C ASN A 470 -42.33 -10.16 -85.30
N GLN A 471 -43.59 -9.73 -85.26
CA GLN A 471 -44.22 -9.17 -84.05
C GLN A 471 -44.38 -10.22 -82.94
N LEU A 472 -44.92 -11.40 -83.25
CA LEU A 472 -45.10 -12.45 -82.25
C LEU A 472 -43.77 -12.92 -81.64
N ARG A 473 -42.66 -12.85 -82.40
CA ARG A 473 -41.31 -13.18 -81.90
C ARG A 473 -40.77 -12.19 -80.86
N THR A 474 -41.31 -10.97 -80.77
CA THR A 474 -40.86 -9.99 -79.75
C THR A 474 -41.59 -10.17 -78.41
N ILE A 475 -42.61 -11.03 -78.34
CA ILE A 475 -43.31 -11.36 -77.08
C ILE A 475 -42.32 -12.09 -76.16
N LYS A 476 -42.12 -11.53 -74.95
CA LYS A 476 -41.08 -11.99 -74.02
C LYS A 476 -41.53 -13.28 -73.30
N PRO A 477 -40.61 -14.24 -73.05
CA PRO A 477 -40.90 -15.41 -72.23
C PRO A 477 -41.20 -15.00 -70.78
N GLY A 478 -42.07 -15.75 -70.11
CA GLY A 478 -42.52 -15.44 -68.74
C GLY A 478 -43.68 -14.45 -68.64
N THR A 479 -44.29 -14.08 -69.78
CA THR A 479 -45.54 -13.32 -69.87
C THR A 479 -46.73 -14.25 -70.13
N THR A 480 -47.95 -13.82 -69.80
CA THR A 480 -49.15 -14.63 -70.03
C THR A 480 -49.44 -14.82 -71.53
N ALA A 481 -49.08 -13.82 -72.34
CA ALA A 481 -49.22 -13.84 -73.80
C ALA A 481 -48.26 -14.82 -74.51
N TYR A 482 -47.18 -15.25 -73.85
CA TYR A 482 -46.13 -16.02 -74.50
C TYR A 482 -46.61 -17.36 -75.04
N ALA A 483 -47.42 -18.11 -74.28
CA ALA A 483 -47.88 -19.43 -74.68
C ALA A 483 -48.74 -19.38 -75.96
N GLU A 484 -49.69 -18.44 -76.01
CA GLU A 484 -50.54 -18.22 -77.19
C GLU A 484 -49.69 -17.73 -78.37
N ALA A 485 -48.75 -16.82 -78.14
CA ALA A 485 -47.83 -16.35 -79.18
C ALA A 485 -47.05 -17.51 -79.84
N GLN A 486 -46.56 -18.47 -79.05
CA GLN A 486 -45.86 -19.65 -79.58
C GLN A 486 -46.78 -20.56 -80.41
N GLN A 487 -48.05 -20.70 -80.00
CA GLN A 487 -49.05 -21.44 -80.78
C GLN A 487 -49.33 -20.76 -82.13
N LEU A 488 -49.53 -19.43 -82.11
CA LEU A 488 -49.76 -18.63 -83.31
C LEU A 488 -48.55 -18.64 -84.25
N LEU A 489 -47.33 -18.55 -83.71
CA LEU A 489 -46.09 -18.69 -84.49
C LEU A 489 -46.03 -20.04 -85.21
N THR A 490 -46.32 -21.13 -84.50
CA THR A 490 -46.33 -22.48 -85.06
C THR A 490 -47.35 -22.60 -86.19
N ALA A 491 -48.56 -22.07 -85.98
CA ALA A 491 -49.62 -22.06 -86.99
C ALA A 491 -49.23 -21.23 -88.23
N ALA A 492 -48.65 -20.04 -88.02
CA ALA A 492 -48.20 -19.15 -89.09
C ALA A 492 -47.10 -19.82 -89.95
N TYR A 493 -46.09 -20.44 -89.33
CA TYR A 493 -45.06 -21.18 -90.08
C TYR A 493 -45.63 -22.35 -90.89
N LYS A 494 -46.62 -23.06 -90.35
CA LYS A 494 -47.29 -24.15 -91.07
C LYS A 494 -48.06 -23.65 -92.30
N LYS A 495 -48.60 -22.42 -92.25
CA LYS A 495 -49.32 -21.80 -93.37
C LYS A 495 -48.40 -21.21 -94.46
N LEU A 496 -47.12 -20.97 -94.14
CA LEU A 496 -46.12 -20.47 -95.08
C LEU A 496 -45.40 -21.57 -95.88
N LYS A 497 -45.38 -22.80 -95.36
CA LYS A 497 -44.96 -24.01 -96.09
C LYS A 497 -46.04 -24.41 -97.08
#